data_AF-A0A7J2YMB9-F1
#
_entry.id   AF-A0A7J2YMB9-F1
#
_cell.length_a   1.000
_cell.length_b   1.000
_cell.length_c   1.000
_cell.angle_alpha   90.00
_cell.angle_beta   90.00
_cell.angle_gamma   90.00
#
_symmetry.space_group_name_H-M   'P 1'
#
loop_
_entity.id
_entity.type
_entity.pdbx_description
1 polymer ?
#
loop_
_entity_poly.entity_id
_entity_poly.type
_entity_poly.pdbx_seq_one_letter_code
_entity_poly.pdbx_strand_id
1 'polypeptide(L)' 'MYLIGEALVGEGNEVSHIDLLIGDKDGPVGEAFAAGLSNLSTGHT' A
#
# COMPACT_ATOMS: atom_id res chain seq x y z
N MET A 1 -4.58 15.27 -5.66
CA MET A 1 -5.74 14.46 -5.20
C MET A 1 -5.27 13.01 -5.16
N TYR A 2 -5.81 12.14 -4.31
CA TYR A 2 -5.41 10.72 -4.33
C TYR A 2 -6.66 9.82 -4.34
N LEU A 3 -6.46 8.59 -4.79
CA LEU A 3 -7.47 7.56 -4.90
C LEU A 3 -7.13 6.43 -3.93
N ILE A 4 -8.18 5.75 -3.48
CA ILE A 4 -8.11 4.58 -2.59
C ILE A 4 -8.83 3.45 -3.31
N GLY A 5 -8.24 2.27 -3.30
CA GLY A 5 -8.84 1.05 -3.83
C GLY A 5 -8.61 -0.14 -2.91
N GLU A 6 -9.49 -1.12 -3.02
CA GLU A 6 -9.42 -2.40 -2.30
C GLU A 6 -9.85 -3.54 -3.22
N ALA A 7 -9.31 -4.74 -2.99
CA ALA A 7 -9.74 -5.94 -3.67
C ALA A 7 -9.51 -7.19 -2.81
N LEU A 8 -10.48 -8.09 -2.80
CA LEU A 8 -10.41 -9.43 -2.20
C LEU A 8 -10.64 -10.46 -3.30
N VAL A 9 -9.65 -11.32 -3.57
CA VAL A 9 -9.69 -12.29 -4.66
C VAL A 9 -9.14 -13.64 -4.21
N GLY A 10 -9.74 -14.72 -4.70
CA GLY A 10 -9.37 -16.09 -4.38
C GLY A 10 -10.17 -16.67 -3.21
N GLU A 11 -9.81 -17.89 -2.81
CA GLU A 11 -10.49 -18.69 -1.77
C GLU A 11 -9.47 -19.56 -1.02
N GLY A 12 -9.86 -20.14 0.11
CA GLY A 12 -8.99 -21.04 0.88
C GLY A 12 -7.86 -20.29 1.63
N ASN A 13 -6.72 -20.96 1.83
CA ASN A 13 -5.58 -20.40 2.55
C ASN A 13 -4.82 -19.36 1.72
N GLU A 14 -5.08 -19.31 0.41
CA GLU A 14 -4.41 -18.47 -0.57
C GLU A 14 -5.23 -17.23 -0.96
N VAL A 15 -6.34 -16.97 -0.26
CA VAL A 15 -7.12 -15.74 -0.45
C VAL A 15 -6.22 -14.51 -0.25
N SER A 16 -6.30 -13.57 -1.19
CA SER A 16 -5.47 -12.36 -1.20
C SER A 16 -6.32 -11.13 -0.97
N HIS A 17 -5.91 -10.29 -0.02
CA HIS A 17 -6.52 -9.00 0.27
C HIS A 17 -5.50 -7.89 0.03
N ILE A 18 -5.85 -6.93 -0.83
CA ILE A 18 -4.98 -5.81 -1.20
C ILE A 18 -5.67 -4.49 -0.84
N ASP A 19 -5.00 -3.71 -0.01
CA ASP A 19 -5.27 -2.30 0.22
C ASP A 19 -4.33 -1.45 -0.63
N LEU A 20 -4.86 -0.45 -1.34
CA LEU A 20 -4.10 0.30 -2.35
C LEU A 20 -4.38 1.81 -2.31
N LEU A 21 -3.31 2.59 -2.38
CA LEU A 21 -3.32 4.05 -2.52
C LEU A 21 -2.62 4.45 -3.82
N ILE A 22 -3.22 5.34 -4.60
CA ILE A 22 -2.61 5.93 -5.81
C ILE A 22 -2.74 7.45 -5.75
N GLY A 23 -1.65 8.17 -6.00
CA GLY A 23 -1.66 9.63 -6.02
C GLY A 23 -0.41 10.22 -6.65
N ASP A 24 -0.39 11.55 -6.72
CA ASP A 24 0.71 12.32 -7.28
C ASP A 24 2.01 12.14 -6.47
N LYS A 25 3.15 12.15 -7.17
CA LYS A 25 4.50 11.99 -6.58
C LYS A 25 4.81 13.06 -5.53
N ASP A 26 4.44 14.30 -5.78
CA ASP A 26 4.69 15.42 -4.86
C ASP A 26 3.51 15.63 -3.89
N GLY A 27 2.59 14.67 -3.82
CA GLY A 27 1.45 14.66 -2.92
C GLY A 27 1.60 13.68 -1.75
N PRO A 28 0.54 13.54 -0.93
CA PRO A 28 0.58 12.73 0.29
C PRO A 28 0.97 11.26 0.08
N VAL A 29 0.62 10.68 -1.08
CA VAL A 29 0.99 9.29 -1.42
C VAL A 29 2.49 9.15 -1.66
N GLY A 30 3.13 10.13 -2.31
CA GLY A 30 4.57 10.12 -2.50
C GLY A 30 5.36 10.32 -1.21
N GLU A 31 4.87 11.18 -0.31
CA GLU A 31 5.44 11.32 1.05
C GLU A 31 5.33 10.02 1.84
N ALA A 32 4.15 9.39 1.86
CA ALA A 32 3.92 8.11 2.53
C ALA A 32 4.80 6.99 1.95
N PHE A 33 4.95 6.95 0.61
CA PHE A 33 5.82 5.99 -0.07
C PHE A 33 7.28 6.14 0.37
N ALA A 34 7.82 7.37 0.37
CA ALA A 34 9.19 7.63 0.78
C ALA A 34 9.41 7.30 2.28
N ALA A 35 8.46 7.68 3.14
CA ALA A 35 8.49 7.38 4.57
C ALA A 35 8.51 5.86 4.82
N GLY A 36 7.59 5.12 4.20
CA GLY A 36 7.51 3.66 4.33
C GLY A 36 8.78 2.95 3.85
N LEU A 37 9.32 3.36 2.69
CA LEU A 37 10.56 2.80 2.16
C LEU A 37 11.77 3.01 3.10
N SER A 38 11.77 4.11 3.86
CA SER A 38 12.88 4.46 4.75
C SER A 38 12.75 3.91 6.18
N ASN A 39 11.56 3.45 6.58
CA ASN A 39 11.24 3.09 7.97
C ASN A 39 10.88 1.59 8.11
N LEU A 40 11.92 0.75 8.06
CA LEU A 40 11.78 -0.70 8.14
C LEU A 40 11.62 -1.16 9.59
N SER A 41 10.91 -2.27 9.79
CA SER A 41 10.76 -2.90 11.10
C SER A 41 10.95 -4.42 11.02
N THR A 42 11.29 -5.06 12.13
CA THR A 42 11.49 -6.51 12.15
C THR A 42 10.25 -7.24 11.63
N GLY A 43 10.41 -8.01 10.55
CA GLY A 43 9.31 -8.72 9.90
C GLY A 43 8.60 -7.95 8.78
N HIS A 44 8.95 -6.68 8.53
CA HIS A 44 8.38 -5.86 7.46
C HIS A 44 9.46 -5.07 6.70
N THR A 45 9.51 -5.25 5.39
CA THR A 45 10.45 -4.59 4.47
C THR A 45 9.75 -3.89 3.33
#